data_AF-A0A836A4W0-F1
#
_entry.id   AF-A0A836A4W0-F1
#
_cell.length_a   1.000
_cell.length_b   1.000
_cell.length_c   1.000
_cell.angle_alpha   90.00
_cell.angle_beta   90.00
_cell.angle_gamma   90.00
#
_symmetry.space_group_name_H-M   'P 1'
#
loop_
_entity.id
_entity.type
_entity.pdbx_description
1 polymer ?
#
loop_
_entity_poly.entity_id
_entity_poly.type
_entity_poly.pdbx_seq_one_letter_code
_entity_poly.pdbx_strand_id
1 'polypeptide(L)'
;MPTDRRTHQTEASCVQRRCSDCECLKNELQRDSKIVVPPLPGKALKRQLPIGGDEGIFEESLIEERRQGLQFINKTAGHALAPNERCLHMFLQEEATDRNCPREAEVRQLILEALQQVNLDVRECGQLARSGPVSGFQEDTLQLAFIDLRKDPGE
;
A
#
# COMPACT_ATOMS: atom_id res chain seq x y z
N MET A 1 -31.29 5.23 -46.78
CA MET A 1 -29.95 5.11 -46.19
C MET A 1 -29.82 6.13 -45.07
N PRO A 2 -30.09 5.78 -43.80
CA PRO A 2 -29.74 6.61 -42.68
C PRO A 2 -28.37 6.18 -42.14
N THR A 3 -27.42 7.12 -42.14
CA THR A 3 -26.16 7.05 -41.41
C THR A 3 -26.46 7.19 -39.93
N ASP A 4 -26.57 6.05 -39.23
CA ASP A 4 -26.68 6.04 -37.77
C ASP A 4 -25.28 6.32 -37.19
N ARG A 5 -25.05 7.60 -36.87
CA ARG A 5 -23.98 8.01 -35.97
C ARG A 5 -24.26 7.34 -34.63
N ARG A 6 -23.54 6.25 -34.31
CA ARG A 6 -23.43 5.73 -32.94
C ARG A 6 -22.97 6.85 -32.02
N THR A 7 -23.93 7.53 -31.41
CA THR A 7 -23.71 8.24 -30.16
C THR A 7 -23.35 7.17 -29.15
N HIS A 8 -22.08 7.09 -28.77
CA HIS A 8 -21.67 6.37 -27.57
C HIS A 8 -22.34 7.05 -26.39
N GLN A 9 -23.55 6.61 -26.05
CA GLN A 9 -24.19 6.93 -24.78
C GLN A 9 -23.27 6.36 -23.70
N THR A 10 -22.55 7.24 -23.02
CA THR A 10 -21.73 6.84 -21.88
C THR A 10 -22.71 6.72 -20.71
N GLU A 11 -23.26 5.53 -20.51
CA GLU A 11 -23.96 5.21 -19.27
C GLU A 11 -22.97 5.41 -18.11
N ALA A 12 -23.40 6.09 -17.06
CA ALA A 12 -22.56 6.31 -15.89
C ALA A 12 -22.31 4.95 -15.21
N SER A 13 -21.11 4.38 -15.40
CA SER A 13 -20.68 3.16 -14.70
C SER A 13 -20.27 3.51 -13.27
N CYS A 14 -20.84 2.82 -12.29
CA CYS A 14 -20.39 2.87 -10.90
C CYS A 14 -19.54 1.63 -10.62
N VAL A 15 -18.22 1.79 -10.57
CA VAL A 15 -17.29 0.69 -10.25
C VAL A 15 -16.62 0.93 -8.91
N GLN A 16 -16.56 -0.11 -8.08
CA GLN A 16 -15.85 -0.07 -6.81
C GLN A 16 -14.40 -0.54 -7.01
N ARG A 17 -13.44 0.22 -6.49
CA ARG A 17 -12.00 -0.08 -6.60
C ARG A 17 -11.33 -0.03 -5.23
N ARG A 18 -10.40 -0.95 -5.00
CA ARG A 18 -9.53 -0.92 -3.82
C ARG A 18 -8.38 0.05 -4.06
N CYS A 19 -7.80 0.57 -2.98
CA CYS A 19 -6.60 1.42 -3.06
C CYS A 19 -5.44 0.70 -3.78
N SER A 20 -5.31 -0.62 -3.58
CA SER A 20 -4.33 -1.45 -4.30
C SER A 20 -4.53 -1.45 -5.82
N ASP A 21 -5.78 -1.41 -6.28
CA ASP A 21 -6.10 -1.44 -7.71
C ASP A 21 -5.68 -0.10 -8.37
N CYS A 22 -5.80 1.02 -7.64
CA CYS A 22 -5.31 2.34 -8.07
C CYS A 22 -3.78 2.36 -8.24
N GLU A 23 -3.04 1.76 -7.30
CA GLU A 23 -1.58 1.69 -7.40
C GLU A 23 -1.11 0.83 -8.57
N CYS A 24 -1.77 -0.31 -8.82
CA CYS A 24 -1.49 -1.11 -10.00
C CYS A 24 -1.73 -0.32 -11.28
N LEU A 25 -2.86 0.39 -11.38
CA LEU A 25 -3.14 1.25 -12.53
C LEU A 25 -2.03 2.27 -12.75
N LYS A 26 -1.57 2.92 -11.68
CA LYS A 26 -0.44 3.86 -11.76
C LYS A 26 0.81 3.20 -12.32
N ASN A 27 1.18 2.04 -11.79
CA ASN A 27 2.40 1.34 -12.20
C ASN A 27 2.34 0.87 -13.66
N GLU A 28 1.19 0.38 -14.12
CA GLU A 28 0.96 0.00 -15.52
C GLU A 28 1.09 1.22 -16.45
N LEU A 29 0.39 2.32 -16.14
CA LEU A 29 0.40 3.54 -16.95
C LEU A 29 1.79 4.22 -17.01
N GLN A 30 2.53 4.18 -15.91
CA GLN A 30 3.89 4.74 -15.85
C GLN A 30 4.90 3.87 -16.62
N ARG A 31 4.70 2.54 -16.65
CA ARG A 31 5.57 1.60 -17.35
C ARG A 31 5.36 1.66 -18.87
N ASP A 32 4.11 1.57 -19.30
CA ASP A 32 3.81 1.28 -20.71
C ASP A 32 3.50 2.55 -21.52
N SER A 33 3.03 3.61 -20.85
CA SER A 33 2.28 4.68 -21.53
C SER A 33 2.87 6.08 -21.34
N LYS A 34 3.96 6.19 -20.54
CA LYS A 34 4.60 7.46 -20.15
C LYS A 34 3.62 8.49 -19.57
N ILE A 35 2.45 8.06 -19.09
CA ILE A 35 1.48 8.94 -18.45
C ILE A 35 1.95 9.18 -17.02
N VAL A 36 2.23 10.45 -16.70
CA VAL A 36 2.61 10.84 -15.34
C VAL A 36 1.36 10.89 -14.48
N VAL A 37 1.12 9.80 -13.77
CA VAL A 37 0.06 9.73 -12.78
C VAL A 37 0.47 10.54 -11.54
N PRO A 38 -0.39 11.46 -11.04
CA PRO A 38 -0.16 12.18 -9.78
C PRO A 38 0.18 11.25 -8.61
N PRO A 39 0.83 11.74 -7.56
CA PRO A 39 1.10 10.93 -6.37
C PRO A 39 -0.22 10.38 -5.82
N LEU A 40 -0.25 9.06 -5.64
CA LEU A 40 -1.34 8.38 -4.96
C LEU A 40 -1.09 8.45 -3.45
N PRO A 41 -2.15 8.53 -2.64
CA PRO A 41 -2.06 8.41 -1.19
C PRO A 41 -1.41 7.06 -0.89
N GLY A 42 -0.34 7.07 -0.10
CA GLY A 42 0.46 5.88 0.15
C GLY A 42 -0.32 4.81 0.94
N LYS A 43 0.14 3.55 0.86
CA LYS A 43 -0.37 2.51 1.76
C LYS A 43 -0.09 2.90 3.20
N ALA A 44 -1.16 3.03 3.99
CA ALA A 44 -1.09 3.35 5.41
C ALA A 44 -0.73 2.11 6.25
N LEU A 45 0.30 1.37 5.82
CA LEU A 45 0.74 0.10 6.43
C LEU A 45 1.03 0.27 7.93
N LYS A 46 1.65 1.40 8.32
CA LYS A 46 1.90 1.74 9.72
C LYS A 46 0.61 1.90 10.54
N ARG A 47 -0.47 2.41 9.92
CA ARG A 47 -1.79 2.61 10.55
C ARG A 47 -2.70 1.37 10.50
N GLN A 48 -2.29 0.32 9.77
CA GLN A 48 -2.94 -0.99 9.77
C GLN A 48 -2.42 -1.93 10.86
N LEU A 49 -1.27 -1.61 11.45
CA LEU A 49 -0.67 -2.40 12.50
C LEU A 49 -1.31 -2.02 13.85
N PRO A 50 -1.65 -3.00 14.70
CA PRO A 50 -2.25 -2.76 16.02
C PRO A 50 -1.24 -2.25 17.06
N ILE A 51 -0.31 -1.38 16.64
CA ILE A 51 0.86 -0.95 17.41
C ILE A 51 0.70 0.52 17.89
N GLY A 52 -0.36 1.24 17.50
CA GLY A 52 -0.64 2.61 17.93
C GLY A 52 -2.01 2.77 18.61
N GLY A 53 -2.12 3.74 19.53
CA GLY A 53 -3.37 4.12 20.20
C GLY A 53 -4.28 5.06 19.38
N ASP A 54 -4.13 5.05 18.06
CA ASP A 54 -4.87 5.88 17.10
C ASP A 54 -5.98 5.05 16.43
N GLU A 55 -7.01 5.72 15.88
CA GLU A 55 -8.13 5.12 15.10
C GLU A 55 -7.65 4.47 13.79
N GLY A 56 -6.36 4.58 13.48
CA GLY A 56 -5.66 3.78 12.49
C GLY A 56 -6.15 4.07 11.07
N ILE A 57 -6.61 3.04 10.36
CA ILE A 57 -7.14 3.21 9.00
C ILE A 57 -8.49 3.92 8.93
N PHE A 58 -9.15 4.13 10.07
CA PHE A 58 -10.45 4.81 10.17
C PHE A 58 -10.32 6.27 10.55
N GLU A 59 -9.09 6.76 10.77
CA GLU A 59 -8.85 8.18 11.05
C GLU A 59 -9.37 9.05 9.89
N GLU A 60 -10.19 10.04 10.21
CA GLU A 60 -10.87 10.89 9.21
C GLU A 60 -9.87 11.64 8.32
N SER A 61 -8.73 12.04 8.88
CA SER A 61 -7.63 12.68 8.14
C SER A 61 -7.09 11.79 7.02
N LEU A 62 -6.96 10.49 7.28
CA LEU A 62 -6.48 9.49 6.31
C LEU A 62 -7.53 9.21 5.23
N ILE A 63 -8.81 9.15 5.63
CA ILE A 63 -9.92 8.95 4.70
C ILE A 63 -10.01 10.13 3.74
N GLU A 64 -9.88 11.37 4.24
CA GLU A 64 -9.93 12.57 3.42
C GLU A 64 -8.71 12.71 2.50
N GLU A 65 -7.49 12.41 2.98
CA GLU A 65 -6.29 12.35 2.14
C GLU A 65 -6.48 11.35 0.98
N ARG A 66 -7.02 10.16 1.29
CA ARG A 66 -7.32 9.15 0.27
C ARG A 66 -8.37 9.64 -0.71
N ARG A 67 -9.43 10.29 -0.23
CA ARG A 67 -10.49 10.87 -1.07
C ARG A 67 -9.95 11.92 -2.03
N GLN A 68 -9.08 12.82 -1.55
CA GLN A 68 -8.41 13.81 -2.40
C GLN A 68 -7.47 13.14 -3.41
N GLY A 69 -6.76 12.10 -2.99
CA GLY A 69 -5.91 11.30 -3.85
C GLY A 69 -6.63 10.70 -5.05
N LEU A 70 -7.89 10.28 -4.90
CA LEU A 70 -8.71 9.72 -5.97
C LEU A 70 -8.98 10.70 -7.13
N GLN A 71 -8.74 12.00 -6.94
CA GLN A 71 -8.82 13.00 -8.03
C GLN A 71 -7.82 12.71 -9.17
N PHE A 72 -6.81 11.87 -8.96
CA PHE A 72 -5.89 11.44 -10.01
C PHE A 72 -6.62 10.83 -11.21
N ILE A 73 -7.76 10.17 -10.99
CA ILE A 73 -8.54 9.51 -12.04
C ILE A 73 -8.99 10.52 -13.09
N ASN A 74 -9.55 11.66 -12.65
CA ASN A 74 -10.01 12.71 -13.56
C ASN A 74 -8.86 13.32 -14.37
N LYS A 75 -7.71 13.54 -13.72
CA LYS A 75 -6.50 14.06 -14.39
C LYS A 75 -5.93 13.06 -15.40
N THR A 76 -5.94 11.78 -15.05
CA THR A 76 -5.42 10.69 -15.88
C THR A 76 -6.33 10.42 -17.07
N ALA A 77 -7.65 10.43 -16.87
CA ALA A 77 -8.64 10.27 -17.94
C ALA A 77 -8.66 11.44 -18.93
N GLY A 78 -8.29 12.65 -18.49
CA GLY A 78 -8.12 13.82 -19.36
C GLY A 78 -6.82 13.83 -20.17
N HIS A 79 -5.93 12.85 -19.99
CA HIS A 79 -4.64 12.81 -20.69
C HIS A 79 -4.83 12.43 -22.17
N ALA A 80 -4.05 13.03 -23.08
CA ALA A 80 -4.17 12.79 -24.53
C ALA A 80 -3.98 11.31 -24.93
N LEU A 81 -3.20 10.56 -24.15
CA LEU A 81 -2.95 9.13 -24.37
C LEU A 81 -3.98 8.22 -23.69
N ALA A 82 -4.79 8.74 -22.75
CA ALA A 82 -5.77 7.98 -21.99
C ALA A 82 -6.70 7.10 -22.84
N PRO A 83 -7.19 7.55 -24.02
CA PRO A 83 -8.06 6.72 -24.86
C PRO A 83 -7.38 5.45 -25.39
N ASN A 84 -6.05 5.42 -25.49
CA ASN A 84 -5.30 4.25 -25.97
C ASN A 84 -5.04 3.23 -24.86
N GLU A 85 -5.26 3.62 -23.60
CA GLU A 85 -4.90 2.80 -22.45
C GLU A 85 -6.02 1.84 -22.08
N ARG A 86 -5.90 0.60 -22.57
CA ARG A 86 -6.86 -0.47 -22.26
C ARG A 86 -7.00 -0.70 -20.75
N CYS A 87 -5.91 -0.57 -20.00
CA CYS A 87 -5.94 -0.67 -18.55
C CYS A 87 -6.82 0.44 -17.93
N LEU A 88 -6.80 1.66 -18.44
CA LEU A 88 -7.65 2.73 -17.91
C LEU A 88 -9.13 2.47 -18.18
N HIS A 89 -9.48 2.01 -19.38
CA HIS A 89 -10.87 1.67 -19.73
C HIS A 89 -11.42 0.54 -18.86
N MET A 90 -10.67 -0.56 -18.75
CA MET A 90 -11.02 -1.69 -17.88
C MET A 90 -11.19 -1.22 -16.43
N PHE A 91 -10.34 -0.30 -15.94
CA PHE A 91 -10.44 0.26 -14.60
C PHE A 91 -11.68 1.15 -14.37
N LEU A 92 -12.20 1.82 -15.39
CA LEU A 92 -13.37 2.72 -15.23
C LEU A 92 -14.71 2.03 -15.52
N GLN A 93 -14.71 0.98 -16.34
CA GLN A 93 -15.94 0.40 -16.89
C GLN A 93 -16.25 -1.01 -16.37
N GLU A 94 -15.25 -1.83 -16.05
CA GLU A 94 -15.49 -3.25 -15.71
C GLU A 94 -15.61 -3.48 -14.19
N GLU A 95 -16.67 -4.13 -13.71
CA GLU A 95 -16.84 -4.36 -12.26
C GLU A 95 -15.71 -5.18 -11.64
N ALA A 96 -15.25 -6.23 -12.33
CA ALA A 96 -14.14 -7.07 -11.90
C ALA A 96 -12.88 -6.74 -12.70
N THR A 97 -11.90 -6.07 -12.08
CA THR A 97 -10.54 -6.04 -12.61
C THR A 97 -9.83 -7.33 -12.20
N ASP A 98 -9.69 -8.28 -13.11
CA ASP A 98 -8.80 -9.44 -12.95
C ASP A 98 -7.33 -8.99 -13.08
N ARG A 99 -6.94 -8.05 -12.22
CA ARG A 99 -5.55 -7.65 -12.09
C ARG A 99 -4.95 -8.49 -10.99
N ASN A 100 -3.85 -9.17 -11.32
CA ASN A 100 -2.98 -9.87 -10.39
C ASN A 100 -2.21 -8.89 -9.47
N CYS A 101 -2.89 -7.84 -9.00
CA CYS A 101 -2.40 -6.96 -7.97
C CYS A 101 -2.22 -7.79 -6.70
N PRO A 102 -1.04 -7.79 -6.08
CA PRO A 102 -0.85 -8.47 -4.80
C PRO A 102 -1.90 -7.95 -3.83
N ARG A 103 -2.71 -8.87 -3.28
CA ARG A 103 -3.72 -8.47 -2.30
C ARG A 103 -2.98 -7.93 -1.10
N GLU A 104 -3.38 -6.75 -0.64
CA GLU A 104 -2.78 -6.13 0.55
C GLU A 104 -2.84 -7.05 1.78
N ALA A 105 -3.83 -7.95 1.82
CA ALA A 105 -3.93 -9.03 2.80
C ALA A 105 -2.76 -10.04 2.77
N GLU A 106 -2.26 -10.43 1.60
CA GLU A 106 -1.12 -11.37 1.46
C GLU A 106 0.18 -10.72 1.93
N VAL A 107 0.38 -9.46 1.53
CA VAL A 107 1.53 -8.66 1.97
C VAL A 107 1.47 -8.42 3.48
N ARG A 108 0.29 -8.12 4.04
CA ARG A 108 0.08 -7.96 5.47
C ARG A 108 0.39 -9.24 6.23
N GLN A 109 -0.04 -10.40 5.73
CA GLN A 109 0.25 -11.69 6.36
C GLN A 109 1.75 -11.95 6.41
N LEU A 110 2.45 -11.75 5.28
CA LEU A 110 3.91 -11.83 5.21
C LEU A 110 4.61 -10.88 6.19
N ILE A 111 4.14 -9.63 6.29
CA ILE A 111 4.70 -8.65 7.23
C ILE A 111 4.45 -9.06 8.69
N LEU A 112 3.25 -9.56 9.01
CA LEU A 112 2.93 -10.03 10.36
C LEU A 112 3.79 -11.23 10.75
N GLU A 113 3.96 -12.19 9.85
CA GLU A 113 4.84 -13.34 10.05
C GLU A 113 6.31 -12.91 10.20
N ALA A 114 6.78 -12.00 9.36
CA ALA A 114 8.14 -11.44 9.48
C ALA A 114 8.33 -10.69 10.81
N LEU A 115 7.35 -9.90 11.25
CA LEU A 115 7.40 -9.21 12.54
C LEU A 115 7.40 -10.20 13.71
N GLN A 116 6.60 -11.27 13.63
CA GLN A 116 6.61 -12.33 14.64
C GLN A 116 7.97 -13.03 14.69
N GLN A 117 8.58 -13.29 13.53
CA GLN A 117 9.90 -13.88 13.44
C GLN A 117 10.99 -12.98 14.02
N VAL A 118 11.00 -11.69 13.66
CA VAL A 118 11.95 -10.71 14.23
C VAL A 118 11.81 -10.62 15.75
N ASN A 119 10.58 -10.63 16.27
CA ASN A 119 10.34 -10.63 17.71
C ASN A 119 10.88 -11.91 18.39
N LEU A 120 10.79 -13.07 17.75
CA LEU A 120 11.37 -14.31 18.25
C LEU A 120 12.90 -14.23 18.23
N ASP A 121 13.48 -13.81 17.11
CA ASP A 121 14.93 -13.70 16.93
C ASP A 121 15.56 -12.73 17.94
N VAL A 122 14.93 -11.56 18.18
CA VAL A 122 15.39 -10.60 19.20
C VAL A 122 15.37 -11.20 20.61
N ARG A 123 14.37 -12.03 20.93
CA ARG A 123 14.31 -12.72 22.23
C ARG A 123 15.39 -13.78 22.36
N GLU A 124 15.66 -14.54 21.31
CA GLU A 124 16.71 -15.56 21.30
C GLU A 124 18.10 -14.93 21.39
N CYS A 125 18.38 -13.88 20.61
CA CYS A 125 19.61 -13.10 20.71
C CYS A 125 19.80 -12.52 22.12
N GLY A 126 18.73 -12.02 22.74
CA GLY A 126 18.76 -11.53 24.12
C GLY A 126 19.03 -12.62 25.17
N GLN A 127 18.63 -13.88 24.92
CA GLN A 127 18.97 -15.01 25.78
C GLN A 127 20.42 -15.45 25.60
N LEU A 128 20.91 -15.49 24.36
CA LEU A 128 22.31 -15.78 24.07
C LEU A 128 23.24 -14.75 24.72
N ALA A 129 22.89 -13.47 24.64
CA ALA A 129 23.59 -12.37 25.33
C ALA A 129 23.66 -12.53 26.86
N ARG A 130 22.76 -13.30 27.47
CA ARG A 130 22.71 -13.58 28.92
C ARG A 130 23.43 -14.86 29.31
N SER A 131 23.64 -15.77 28.37
CA SER A 131 24.28 -17.07 28.64
C SER A 131 25.80 -17.00 28.87
N GLY A 132 26.44 -15.88 28.52
CA GLY A 132 27.87 -15.67 28.76
C GLY A 132 28.40 -14.39 28.11
N PRO A 133 29.66 -14.02 28.39
CA PRO A 133 30.30 -12.86 27.79
C PRO A 133 30.43 -13.03 26.27
N VAL A 134 30.02 -12.01 25.52
CA VAL A 134 30.08 -11.99 24.05
C VAL A 134 31.36 -11.30 23.61
N SER A 135 32.19 -12.01 22.85
CA SER A 135 33.47 -11.50 22.34
C SER A 135 33.29 -10.17 21.58
N GLY A 136 34.10 -9.18 21.93
CA GLY A 136 34.08 -7.85 21.28
C GLY A 136 33.12 -6.83 21.91
N PHE A 137 32.36 -7.21 22.94
CA PHE A 137 31.49 -6.29 23.70
C PHE A 137 31.98 -6.17 25.15
N GLN A 138 31.82 -4.97 25.73
CA GLN A 138 31.99 -4.80 27.18
C GLN A 138 30.83 -5.49 27.91
N GLU A 139 31.07 -5.92 29.16
CA GLU A 139 30.06 -6.54 30.02
C GLU A 139 28.76 -5.70 30.02
N ASP A 140 27.63 -6.40 29.98
CA ASP A 140 26.26 -5.88 30.01
C ASP A 140 25.82 -4.93 28.87
N THR A 141 26.75 -4.42 28.06
CA THR A 141 26.46 -3.46 26.97
C THR A 141 25.47 -4.04 25.96
N LEU A 142 25.66 -5.31 25.58
CA LEU A 142 24.78 -6.02 24.66
C LEU A 142 23.39 -6.27 25.28
N GLN A 143 23.33 -6.54 26.59
CA GLN A 143 22.08 -6.80 27.29
C GLN A 143 21.24 -5.52 27.45
N LEU A 144 21.89 -4.39 27.74
CA LEU A 144 21.27 -3.06 27.77
C LEU A 144 20.67 -2.69 26.41
N ALA A 145 21.41 -2.88 25.32
CA ALA A 145 20.90 -2.63 23.96
C ALA A 145 19.64 -3.44 23.63
N PHE A 146 19.59 -4.72 24.00
CA PHE A 146 18.37 -5.55 23.82
C PHE A 146 17.23 -5.18 24.78
N ILE A 147 17.50 -4.58 25.93
CA ILE A 147 16.46 -4.03 26.81
C ILE A 147 15.87 -2.79 26.17
N ASP A 148 16.70 -1.89 25.65
CA ASP A 148 16.26 -0.64 25.01
C ASP A 148 15.46 -0.92 23.73
N LEU A 149 15.93 -1.83 22.87
CA LEU A 149 15.20 -2.30 21.67
C LEU A 149 13.81 -2.89 21.97
N ARG A 150 13.58 -3.43 23.17
CA ARG A 150 12.28 -3.95 23.60
C ARG A 150 11.40 -2.91 24.30
N LYS A 151 11.99 -1.78 24.69
CA LYS A 151 11.32 -0.69 25.41
C LYS A 151 10.89 0.46 24.50
N ASP A 152 11.26 0.44 23.23
CA ASP A 152 10.94 1.50 22.29
C ASP A 152 9.69 1.17 21.45
N PRO A 153 8.50 1.69 21.82
CA PRO A 153 7.33 1.72 20.96
C PRO A 153 7.29 3.00 20.12
N GLY A 154 8.42 3.51 19.61
CA GLY A 154 8.47 4.57 18.61
C GLY A 154 8.05 5.96 19.11
N GLU A 155 9.02 6.85 19.30
CA GLU A 155 8.81 8.29 19.02
C GLU A 155 8.77 8.57 17.51
#